data_AF-A0A3C1YNC1-F1
#
_entry.id   AF-A0A3C1YNC1-F1
#
_cell.length_a   1.000
_cell.length_b   1.000
_cell.length_c   1.000
_cell.angle_alpha   90.00
_cell.angle_beta   90.00
_cell.angle_gamma   90.00
#
_symmetry.space_group_name_H-M   'P 1'
#
loop_
_entity.id
_entity.type
_entity.pdbx_description
1 polymer ?
#
loop_
_entity_poly.entity_id
_entity_poly.type
_entity_poly.pdbx_seq_one_letter_code
_entity_poly.pdbx_strand_id
1 'polypeptide(L)'
;MLINLLRGSGIDGLAGIPPRRNNIVRPILSVTRKEIERYAKAMHLKFRNDSSNAKDDYTRNFLRNVIIPKLEERINPSLNETLFHESELFRAAALFTGKAADAAFTDAVSVPKVSIKKLMQYDPFLQQSVILRLMKVLKIEPAFTAVNAVVDLVNQQKGSIVEINKQWIAERTAEKIEFREHRAVNEFYFSIEKAGKLTAENFSITVKKSGVPGNKRNRNASIEYVDAESVKFPFIVRSWKPGDAFVPLGMKGKKKLSDFFGEQKLAAEEKNSIPIIESDGRIVWVAGKRLDDRCKLTDSTKSVYQLTFQTRQDNGKKDDHR
;
A
#
# COMPACT_ATOMS: atom_id res chain seq x y z
N MET A 1 23.25 -19.94 -9.60
CA MET A 1 23.07 -18.99 -10.71
C MET A 1 21.89 -19.37 -11.60
N LEU A 2 21.93 -20.47 -12.37
CA LEU A 2 20.91 -20.79 -13.39
C LEU A 2 19.45 -20.81 -12.88
N ILE A 3 19.19 -21.37 -11.70
CA ILE A 3 17.84 -21.34 -11.09
C ILE A 3 17.34 -19.90 -10.92
N ASN A 4 18.21 -18.99 -10.50
CA ASN A 4 17.88 -17.59 -10.25
C ASN A 4 17.73 -16.81 -11.56
N LEU A 5 18.50 -17.16 -12.59
CA LEU A 5 18.32 -16.63 -13.94
C LEU A 5 16.91 -16.97 -14.46
N LEU A 6 16.51 -18.23 -14.36
CA LEU A 6 15.18 -18.69 -14.79
C LEU A 6 14.03 -18.10 -13.97
N ARG A 7 14.29 -17.67 -12.73
CA ARG A 7 13.31 -17.01 -11.84
C ARG A 7 13.30 -15.49 -11.94
N GLY A 8 14.21 -14.87 -12.71
CA GLY A 8 14.28 -13.41 -12.86
C GLY A 8 14.78 -12.66 -11.62
N SER A 9 15.79 -13.18 -10.92
CA SER A 9 16.25 -12.62 -9.62
C SER A 9 17.23 -11.44 -9.70
N GLY A 10 17.42 -10.84 -10.88
CA GLY A 10 18.35 -9.72 -11.09
C GLY A 10 19.82 -10.04 -10.79
N ILE A 11 20.67 -9.00 -10.76
CA ILE A 11 22.13 -9.16 -10.64
C ILE A 11 22.57 -9.83 -9.33
N ASP A 12 21.88 -9.54 -8.22
CA ASP A 12 22.11 -10.21 -6.93
C ASP A 12 21.86 -11.72 -7.00
N GLY A 13 20.82 -12.13 -7.73
CA GLY A 13 20.53 -13.55 -7.93
C GLY A 13 21.52 -14.24 -8.85
N LEU A 14 22.07 -13.51 -9.84
CA LEU A 14 23.07 -14.01 -10.78
C LEU A 14 24.46 -14.14 -10.14
N ALA A 15 24.78 -13.31 -9.14
CA ALA A 15 25.97 -13.45 -8.31
C ALA A 15 26.07 -14.80 -7.56
N GLY A 16 25.00 -15.60 -7.57
CA GLY A 16 25.02 -16.97 -7.10
C GLY A 16 25.10 -17.09 -5.58
N ILE A 17 25.80 -18.12 -5.10
CA ILE A 17 25.94 -18.37 -3.67
C ILE A 17 27.18 -17.61 -3.19
N PRO A 18 27.10 -16.72 -2.18
CA PRO A 18 28.28 -16.01 -1.71
C PRO A 18 29.16 -16.91 -0.81
N PRO A 19 30.50 -16.73 -0.83
CA PRO A 19 31.45 -17.44 0.04
C PRO A 19 31.14 -17.26 1.53
N ARG A 20 30.63 -16.09 1.92
CA ARG A 20 30.17 -15.80 3.28
C ARG A 20 28.83 -15.08 3.24
N ARG A 21 27.90 -15.49 4.10
CA ARG A 21 26.66 -14.76 4.37
C ARG A 21 26.33 -14.88 5.84
N ASN A 22 26.24 -13.75 6.53
CA ASN A 22 26.07 -13.70 7.98
C ASN A 22 27.15 -14.57 8.66
N ASN A 23 26.73 -15.56 9.46
CA ASN A 23 27.61 -16.49 10.18
C ASN A 23 27.92 -17.78 9.40
N ILE A 24 27.53 -17.88 8.12
CA ILE A 24 27.79 -19.07 7.30
C ILE A 24 28.94 -18.79 6.34
N VAL A 25 30.02 -19.57 6.45
CA VAL A 25 31.17 -19.58 5.54
C VAL A 25 31.12 -20.83 4.67
N ARG A 26 31.48 -20.72 3.39
CA ARG A 26 31.46 -21.80 2.39
C ARG A 26 32.83 -21.96 1.74
N PRO A 27 33.80 -22.61 2.42
CA PRO A 27 35.19 -22.69 1.95
C PRO A 27 35.37 -23.47 0.64
N ILE A 28 34.47 -24.43 0.36
CA ILE A 28 34.58 -25.36 -0.77
C ILE A 28 33.90 -24.79 -2.03
N LEU A 29 33.45 -23.54 -2.02
CA LEU A 29 32.72 -22.96 -3.15
C LEU A 29 33.60 -22.79 -4.40
N SER A 30 34.90 -22.58 -4.22
CA SER A 30 35.89 -22.46 -5.30
C SER A 30 36.49 -23.79 -5.75
N VAL A 31 36.01 -24.93 -5.20
CA VAL A 31 36.55 -26.26 -5.49
C VAL A 31 35.51 -27.09 -6.22
N THR A 32 35.92 -27.74 -7.29
CA THR A 32 35.04 -28.58 -8.10
C THR A 32 34.74 -29.91 -7.41
N ARG A 33 33.63 -30.54 -7.80
CA ARG A 33 33.28 -31.88 -7.32
C ARG A 33 34.38 -32.92 -7.63
N LYS A 34 34.99 -32.84 -8.82
CA LYS A 34 36.06 -33.76 -9.24
C LYS A 34 37.28 -33.64 -8.33
N GLU A 35 37.63 -32.43 -7.89
CA GLU A 35 38.74 -32.20 -6.95
C GLU A 35 38.43 -32.74 -5.56
N ILE A 36 37.19 -32.56 -5.07
CA ILE A 36 36.75 -33.13 -3.79
C ILE A 36 36.82 -34.66 -3.83
N GLU A 37 36.32 -35.29 -4.89
CA GLU A 37 36.35 -36.75 -5.06
C GLU A 37 37.78 -37.28 -5.17
N ARG A 38 38.66 -36.57 -5.89
CA ARG A 38 40.10 -36.89 -5.99
C ARG A 38 40.78 -36.81 -4.62
N TYR A 39 40.52 -35.74 -3.88
CA TYR A 39 41.07 -35.54 -2.54
C TYR A 39 40.57 -36.63 -1.56
N ALA A 40 39.28 -36.93 -1.57
CA ALA A 40 38.70 -37.97 -0.72
C ALA A 40 39.31 -39.35 -1.03
N LYS A 41 39.55 -39.66 -2.31
CA LYS A 41 40.22 -40.90 -2.73
C LYS A 41 41.67 -40.96 -2.27
N ALA A 42 42.43 -39.87 -2.46
CA ALA A 42 43.83 -39.79 -2.04
C ALA A 42 44.01 -39.90 -0.52
N MET A 43 43.06 -39.37 0.25
CA MET A 43 43.06 -39.41 1.71
C MET A 43 42.32 -40.62 2.29
N HIS A 44 41.87 -41.56 1.45
CA HIS A 44 41.11 -42.75 1.85
C HIS A 44 39.87 -42.45 2.74
N LEU A 45 39.19 -41.34 2.48
CA LEU A 45 38.01 -40.93 3.25
C LEU A 45 36.79 -41.76 2.87
N LYS A 46 36.10 -42.30 3.88
CA LYS A 46 34.80 -42.96 3.70
C LYS A 46 33.69 -41.91 3.71
N PHE A 47 32.89 -41.85 2.65
CA PHE A 47 31.70 -41.02 2.57
C PHE A 47 30.50 -41.83 2.06
N ARG A 48 29.29 -41.36 2.36
CA ARG A 48 28.04 -41.97 1.89
C ARG A 48 27.48 -41.15 0.73
N ASN A 49 27.00 -41.83 -0.32
CA ASN A 49 26.25 -41.20 -1.39
C ASN A 49 24.77 -41.21 -1.04
N ASP A 50 24.15 -40.03 -0.97
CA ASP A 50 22.71 -39.92 -0.74
C ASP A 50 21.95 -40.27 -2.02
N SER A 51 21.09 -41.29 -1.92
CA SER A 51 20.26 -41.84 -3.00
C SER A 51 19.30 -40.82 -3.63
N SER A 52 18.90 -39.78 -2.89
CA SER A 52 18.02 -38.73 -3.39
C SER A 52 18.66 -37.86 -4.49
N ASN A 53 19.99 -37.87 -4.61
CA ASN A 53 20.73 -37.12 -5.63
C ASN A 53 20.51 -37.63 -7.05
N ALA A 54 20.05 -38.88 -7.22
CA ALA A 54 19.82 -39.51 -8.51
C ALA A 54 18.43 -39.20 -9.10
N LYS A 55 17.52 -38.60 -8.31
CA LYS A 55 16.16 -38.28 -8.74
C LYS A 55 16.09 -36.88 -9.33
N ASP A 56 15.32 -36.69 -10.40
CA ASP A 56 15.16 -35.41 -11.10
C ASP A 56 13.92 -34.60 -10.69
N ASP A 57 13.17 -35.06 -9.68
CA ASP A 57 11.90 -34.48 -9.24
C ASP A 57 12.00 -32.99 -8.88
N TYR A 58 13.17 -32.53 -8.41
CA TYR A 58 13.43 -31.15 -8.08
C TYR A 58 14.13 -30.42 -9.22
N THR A 59 13.71 -29.19 -9.55
CA THR A 59 14.31 -28.34 -10.59
C THR A 59 15.84 -28.25 -10.49
N ARG A 60 16.38 -28.24 -9.27
CA ARG A 60 17.82 -28.23 -9.02
C ARG A 60 18.52 -29.50 -9.51
N ASN A 61 17.92 -30.67 -9.27
CA ASN A 61 18.47 -31.96 -9.68
C ASN A 61 18.36 -32.10 -11.19
N PHE A 62 17.21 -31.77 -11.79
CA PHE A 62 17.05 -31.74 -13.24
C PHE A 62 18.10 -30.87 -13.95
N LEU A 63 18.34 -29.64 -13.46
CA LEU A 63 19.38 -28.77 -14.01
C LEU A 63 20.78 -29.41 -13.91
N ARG A 64 21.07 -30.06 -12.80
CA ARG A 64 22.38 -30.68 -12.55
C ARG A 64 22.61 -31.96 -13.34
N ASN A 65 21.60 -32.82 -13.43
CA ASN A 65 21.73 -34.17 -13.97
C ASN A 65 21.48 -34.20 -15.49
N VAL A 66 20.67 -33.28 -16.01
CA VAL A 66 20.25 -33.28 -17.42
C VAL A 66 20.77 -32.07 -18.18
N ILE A 67 20.57 -30.86 -17.66
CA ILE A 67 20.83 -29.63 -18.42
C ILE A 67 22.32 -29.27 -18.45
N ILE A 68 22.98 -29.21 -17.30
CA ILE A 68 24.42 -28.85 -17.21
C ILE A 68 25.28 -29.81 -18.07
N PRO A 69 25.13 -31.14 -18.00
CA PRO A 69 25.94 -32.05 -18.82
C PRO A 69 25.75 -31.83 -20.32
N LYS A 70 24.52 -31.57 -20.78
CA LYS A 70 24.24 -31.29 -22.19
C LYS A 70 24.85 -29.97 -22.66
N LEU A 71 24.87 -28.94 -21.80
CA LEU A 71 25.51 -27.67 -22.10
C LEU A 71 27.04 -27.81 -22.14
N GLU A 72 27.60 -28.60 -21.22
CA GLU A 72 29.04 -28.92 -21.20
C GLU A 72 29.47 -29.68 -22.47
N GLU A 73 28.70 -30.69 -22.86
CA GLU A 73 29.00 -31.52 -24.02
C GLU A 73 28.84 -30.78 -25.35
N ARG A 74 27.77 -29.98 -25.52
CA ARG A 74 27.41 -29.40 -26.82
C ARG A 74 27.86 -27.96 -27.03
N ILE A 75 28.12 -27.21 -25.97
CA ILE A 75 28.32 -25.76 -26.06
C ILE A 75 29.66 -25.35 -25.46
N ASN A 76 29.94 -25.70 -24.20
CA ASN A 76 31.13 -25.23 -23.50
C ASN A 76 31.65 -26.26 -22.49
N PRO A 77 32.72 -27.02 -22.82
CA PRO A 77 33.34 -27.98 -21.91
C PRO A 77 33.82 -27.38 -20.58
N SER A 78 34.12 -26.07 -20.55
CA SER A 78 34.53 -25.30 -19.37
C SER A 78 33.36 -24.52 -18.74
N LEU A 79 32.12 -25.01 -18.89
CA LEU A 79 30.92 -24.32 -18.41
C LEU A 79 31.01 -23.96 -16.92
N ASN A 80 31.37 -24.90 -16.03
CA ASN A 80 31.41 -24.63 -14.60
C ASN A 80 32.40 -23.51 -14.22
N GLU A 81 33.57 -23.48 -14.85
CA GLU A 81 34.58 -22.42 -14.66
C GLU A 81 34.04 -21.07 -15.16
N THR A 82 33.40 -21.09 -16.33
CA THR A 82 32.76 -19.90 -16.91
C THR A 82 31.67 -19.36 -15.99
N LEU A 83 30.73 -20.20 -15.53
CA LEU A 83 29.64 -19.79 -14.64
C LEU A 83 30.17 -19.30 -13.28
N PHE A 84 31.28 -19.87 -12.79
CA PHE A 84 31.93 -19.39 -11.57
C PHE A 84 32.51 -17.99 -11.78
N HIS A 85 33.29 -17.78 -12.83
CA HIS A 85 33.86 -16.46 -13.15
C HIS A 85 32.76 -15.40 -13.38
N GLU A 86 31.72 -15.72 -14.15
CA GLU A 86 30.58 -14.83 -14.36
C GLU A 86 29.88 -14.48 -13.02
N SER A 87 29.75 -15.45 -12.11
CA SER A 87 29.16 -15.17 -10.79
C SER A 87 30.00 -14.20 -9.95
N GLU A 88 31.34 -14.25 -10.08
CA GLU A 88 32.25 -13.30 -9.44
C GLU A 88 32.08 -11.89 -10.03
N LEU A 89 31.98 -11.77 -11.36
CA LEU A 89 31.73 -10.50 -12.06
C LEU A 89 30.38 -9.90 -11.65
N PHE A 90 29.31 -10.69 -11.67
CA PHE A 90 27.99 -10.25 -11.21
C PHE A 90 28.02 -9.83 -9.74
N ARG A 91 28.78 -10.52 -8.88
CA ARG A 91 28.92 -10.14 -7.48
C ARG A 91 29.64 -8.80 -7.31
N ALA A 92 30.71 -8.57 -8.06
CA ALA A 92 31.41 -7.29 -8.05
C ALA A 92 30.50 -6.15 -8.54
N ALA A 93 29.77 -6.38 -9.63
CA ALA A 93 28.81 -5.43 -10.17
C ALA A 93 27.63 -5.16 -9.21
N ALA A 94 27.10 -6.19 -8.54
CA ALA A 94 26.06 -6.05 -7.51
C ALA A 94 26.55 -5.22 -6.32
N LEU A 95 27.79 -5.42 -5.88
CA LEU A 95 28.39 -4.62 -4.81
C LEU A 95 28.53 -3.14 -5.23
N PHE A 96 29.01 -2.88 -6.44
CA PHE A 96 29.19 -1.53 -6.97
C PHE A 96 27.85 -0.80 -7.12
N THR A 97 26.91 -1.41 -7.85
CA THR A 97 25.57 -0.85 -8.08
C THR A 97 24.77 -0.73 -6.79
N GLY A 98 24.94 -1.68 -5.87
CA GLY A 98 24.37 -1.65 -4.52
C GLY A 98 24.75 -0.37 -3.78
N LYS A 99 26.05 -0.04 -3.71
CA LYS A 99 26.55 1.18 -3.05
C LYS A 99 25.97 2.45 -3.67
N ALA A 100 25.91 2.52 -5.00
CA ALA A 100 25.32 3.68 -5.69
C ALA A 100 23.83 3.82 -5.38
N ALA A 101 23.09 2.70 -5.36
CA ALA A 101 21.68 2.68 -5.01
C ALA A 101 21.43 3.02 -3.52
N ASP A 102 22.33 2.63 -2.61
CA ASP A 102 22.27 3.03 -1.20
C ASP A 102 22.44 4.54 -1.05
N ALA A 103 23.44 5.13 -1.72
CA ALA A 103 23.66 6.57 -1.70
C ALA A 103 22.46 7.35 -2.29
N ALA A 104 21.94 6.91 -3.44
CA ALA A 104 20.75 7.51 -4.05
C ALA A 104 19.50 7.38 -3.15
N PHE A 105 19.36 6.25 -2.46
CA PHE A 105 18.27 6.05 -1.50
C PHE A 105 18.37 7.03 -0.33
N THR A 106 19.55 7.16 0.28
CA THR A 106 19.78 8.12 1.38
C THR A 106 19.55 9.56 0.96
N ASP A 107 19.89 9.94 -0.27
CA ASP A 107 19.66 11.29 -0.76
C ASP A 107 18.16 11.56 -1.04
N ALA A 108 17.49 10.68 -1.79
CA ALA A 108 16.16 10.94 -2.33
C ALA A 108 15.00 10.56 -1.39
N VAL A 109 15.22 9.73 -0.37
CA VAL A 109 14.14 9.13 0.43
C VAL A 109 14.06 9.69 1.84
N SER A 110 12.85 10.04 2.25
CA SER A 110 12.45 10.30 3.63
C SER A 110 11.21 9.44 3.89
N VAL A 111 11.42 8.21 4.37
CA VAL A 111 10.39 7.15 4.46
C VAL A 111 9.11 7.68 5.11
N PRO A 112 7.91 7.45 4.51
CA PRO A 112 7.59 6.64 3.33
C PRO A 112 7.58 7.43 2.00
N LYS A 113 8.33 8.55 1.91
CA LYS A 113 8.27 9.51 0.80
C LYS A 113 9.56 9.54 -0.01
N VAL A 114 9.43 9.82 -1.30
CA VAL A 114 10.55 10.01 -2.23
C VAL A 114 10.48 11.40 -2.83
N SER A 115 11.57 12.15 -2.81
CA SER A 115 11.67 13.46 -3.47
C SER A 115 11.76 13.28 -4.99
N ILE A 116 10.81 13.87 -5.73
CA ILE A 116 10.78 13.78 -7.20
C ILE A 116 12.01 14.48 -7.79
N LYS A 117 12.31 15.70 -7.33
CA LYS A 117 13.45 16.50 -7.82
C LYS A 117 14.79 15.78 -7.64
N LYS A 118 14.97 15.05 -6.54
CA LYS A 118 16.20 14.29 -6.28
C LYS A 118 16.24 13.01 -7.10
N LEU A 119 15.13 12.26 -7.13
CA LEU A 119 15.03 11.01 -7.90
C LEU A 119 15.36 11.22 -9.38
N MET A 120 14.89 12.32 -9.98
CA MET A 120 15.15 12.67 -11.39
C MET A 120 16.62 12.96 -11.72
N GLN A 121 17.50 13.17 -10.74
CA GLN A 121 18.93 13.39 -10.99
C GLN A 121 19.68 12.08 -11.26
N TYR A 122 19.06 10.95 -10.94
CA TYR A 122 19.63 9.63 -11.12
C TYR A 122 19.13 9.00 -12.42
N ASP A 123 19.93 8.10 -13.00
CA ASP A 123 19.54 7.33 -14.18
C ASP A 123 18.40 6.33 -13.85
N PRO A 124 17.68 5.81 -14.86
CA PRO A 124 16.53 4.94 -14.67
C PRO A 124 16.79 3.70 -13.79
N PHE A 125 17.99 3.10 -13.86
CA PHE A 125 18.33 1.93 -13.05
C PHE A 125 18.40 2.30 -11.57
N LEU A 126 19.02 3.43 -11.24
CA LEU A 126 19.07 3.92 -9.87
C LEU A 126 17.69 4.39 -9.36
N GLN A 127 16.87 4.99 -10.22
CA GLN A 127 15.49 5.34 -9.86
C GLN A 127 14.67 4.11 -9.45
N GLN A 128 14.69 3.05 -10.27
CA GLN A 128 14.05 1.77 -9.95
C GLN A 128 14.62 1.15 -8.67
N SER A 129 15.94 1.20 -8.49
CA SER A 129 16.61 0.65 -7.32
C SER A 129 16.21 1.37 -6.02
N VAL A 130 16.04 2.70 -6.05
CA VAL A 130 15.54 3.48 -4.91
C VAL A 130 14.12 3.05 -4.54
N ILE A 131 13.23 2.94 -5.52
CA ILE A 131 11.84 2.49 -5.30
C ILE A 131 11.79 1.06 -4.75
N LEU A 132 12.57 0.14 -5.33
CA LEU A 132 12.67 -1.24 -4.86
C LEU A 132 13.14 -1.32 -3.40
N ARG A 133 14.16 -0.53 -3.03
CA ARG A 133 14.67 -0.45 -1.65
C ARG A 133 13.61 0.10 -0.70
N LEU A 134 12.86 1.14 -1.11
CA LEU A 134 11.78 1.69 -0.29
C LEU A 134 10.68 0.64 -0.05
N MET A 135 10.26 -0.08 -1.10
CA MET A 135 9.29 -1.16 -0.96
C MET A 135 9.77 -2.23 0.04
N LYS A 136 11.05 -2.64 -0.03
CA LYS A 136 11.64 -3.58 0.95
C LYS A 136 11.60 -3.04 2.38
N VAL A 137 11.93 -1.77 2.59
CA VAL A 137 11.87 -1.11 3.93
C VAL A 137 10.43 -1.09 4.46
N LEU A 138 9.46 -0.83 3.59
CA LEU A 138 8.03 -0.85 3.90
C LEU A 138 7.44 -2.27 3.96
N LYS A 139 8.26 -3.31 3.76
CA LYS A 139 7.85 -4.73 3.72
C LYS A 139 6.80 -5.03 2.65
N ILE A 140 6.86 -4.31 1.54
CA ILE A 140 6.05 -4.53 0.35
C ILE A 140 6.82 -5.48 -0.57
N GLU A 141 6.19 -6.60 -0.93
CA GLU A 141 6.74 -7.50 -1.95
C GLU A 141 6.74 -6.80 -3.32
N PRO A 142 7.91 -6.56 -3.94
CA PRO A 142 7.99 -5.78 -5.16
C PRO A 142 7.70 -6.63 -6.40
N ALA A 143 6.78 -6.17 -7.24
CA ALA A 143 6.63 -6.64 -8.62
C ALA A 143 7.33 -5.66 -9.58
N PHE A 144 8.01 -6.17 -10.62
CA PHE A 144 8.73 -5.34 -11.59
C PHE A 144 7.82 -4.28 -12.25
N THR A 145 6.60 -4.68 -12.61
CA THR A 145 5.58 -3.77 -13.18
C THR A 145 5.19 -2.66 -12.21
N ALA A 146 5.03 -2.98 -10.92
CA ALA A 146 4.68 -1.98 -9.90
C ALA A 146 5.83 -0.99 -9.65
N VAL A 147 7.07 -1.46 -9.63
CA VAL A 147 8.26 -0.57 -9.49
C VAL A 147 8.30 0.44 -10.64
N ASN A 148 8.14 -0.01 -11.88
CA ASN A 148 8.14 0.87 -13.05
C ASN A 148 6.98 1.87 -13.01
N ALA A 149 5.76 1.40 -12.72
CA ALA A 149 4.61 2.27 -12.61
C ALA A 149 4.81 3.38 -11.56
N VAL A 150 5.45 3.06 -10.43
CA VAL A 150 5.77 4.07 -9.40
C VAL A 150 6.86 5.04 -9.87
N VAL A 151 7.89 4.59 -10.58
CA VAL A 151 8.88 5.51 -11.18
C VAL A 151 8.20 6.45 -12.19
N ASP A 152 7.29 5.93 -13.01
CA ASP A 152 6.59 6.70 -14.04
C ASP A 152 5.71 7.83 -13.45
N LEU A 153 5.30 7.74 -12.17
CA LEU A 153 4.60 8.83 -11.48
C LEU A 153 5.36 10.17 -11.56
N VAL A 154 6.69 10.14 -11.64
CA VAL A 154 7.55 11.33 -11.82
C VAL A 154 7.20 12.16 -13.06
N ASN A 155 6.51 11.57 -14.04
CA ASN A 155 6.07 12.25 -15.26
C ASN A 155 4.55 12.53 -15.29
N GLN A 156 3.79 12.06 -14.30
CA GLN A 156 2.33 12.19 -14.24
C GLN A 156 1.85 13.50 -13.58
N GLN A 157 0.56 13.81 -13.68
CA GLN A 157 -0.01 14.97 -12.98
C GLN A 157 -0.07 14.78 -11.45
N LYS A 158 -0.08 15.89 -10.69
CA LYS A 158 -0.30 15.86 -9.24
C LYS A 158 -1.62 15.16 -8.91
N GLY A 159 -1.61 14.30 -7.90
CA GLY A 159 -2.74 13.48 -7.47
C GLY A 159 -2.88 12.16 -8.24
N SER A 160 -1.95 11.85 -9.15
CA SER A 160 -1.91 10.53 -9.80
C SER A 160 -1.52 9.46 -8.79
N ILE A 161 -2.19 8.32 -8.86
CA ILE A 161 -2.04 7.21 -7.93
C ILE A 161 -1.70 5.95 -8.71
N VAL A 162 -0.78 5.16 -8.18
CA VAL A 162 -0.50 3.79 -8.61
C VAL A 162 -0.87 2.85 -7.48
N GLU A 163 -1.72 1.88 -7.76
CA GLU A 163 -1.94 0.74 -6.88
C GLU A 163 -0.76 -0.21 -7.00
N ILE A 164 -0.02 -0.41 -5.91
CA ILE A 164 1.11 -1.34 -5.86
C ILE A 164 0.58 -2.75 -5.62
N ASN A 165 -0.35 -2.87 -4.66
CA ASN A 165 -1.12 -4.07 -4.37
C ASN A 165 -2.37 -3.66 -3.56
N LYS A 166 -3.19 -4.64 -3.15
CA LYS A 166 -4.43 -4.42 -2.39
C LYS A 166 -4.28 -3.60 -1.10
N GLN A 167 -3.07 -3.55 -0.53
CA GLN A 167 -2.77 -2.89 0.73
C GLN A 167 -1.97 -1.61 0.58
N TRP A 168 -1.40 -1.31 -0.59
CA TRP A 168 -0.47 -0.20 -0.75
C TRP A 168 -0.70 0.55 -2.05
N ILE A 169 -0.67 1.87 -1.95
CA ILE A 169 -0.66 2.78 -3.09
C ILE A 169 0.54 3.73 -2.98
N ALA A 170 0.99 4.23 -4.13
CA ALA A 170 1.89 5.36 -4.23
C ALA A 170 1.16 6.52 -4.90
N GLU A 171 1.22 7.70 -4.30
CA GLU A 171 0.61 8.91 -4.85
C GLU A 171 1.67 9.95 -5.18
N ARG A 172 1.54 10.59 -6.35
CA ARG A 172 2.28 11.80 -6.66
C ARG A 172 1.65 13.00 -5.98
N THR A 173 2.38 13.60 -5.05
CA THR A 173 2.11 14.94 -4.51
C THR A 173 2.78 16.02 -5.37
N ALA A 174 2.85 17.28 -4.89
CA ALA A 174 3.49 18.35 -5.65
C ALA A 174 4.99 18.12 -5.90
N GLU A 175 5.72 17.65 -4.89
CA GLU A 175 7.19 17.51 -4.94
C GLU A 175 7.69 16.09 -4.62
N LYS A 176 6.79 15.21 -4.18
CA LYS A 176 7.14 13.89 -3.65
C LYS A 176 6.21 12.80 -4.17
N ILE A 177 6.71 11.58 -4.20
CA ILE A 177 5.89 10.37 -4.26
C ILE A 177 5.74 9.86 -2.83
N GLU A 178 4.52 9.63 -2.38
CA GLU A 178 4.20 9.18 -1.03
C GLU A 178 3.55 7.80 -1.06
N PHE A 179 4.16 6.85 -0.35
CA PHE A 179 3.62 5.52 -0.16
C PHE A 179 2.69 5.52 1.04
N ARG A 180 1.51 4.93 0.88
CA ARG A 180 0.53 4.81 1.95
C ARG A 180 -0.24 3.51 1.85
N GLU A 181 -0.65 2.99 2.99
CA GLU A 181 -1.54 1.85 3.01
C GLU A 181 -2.87 2.24 2.37
N HIS A 182 -3.33 1.39 1.45
CA HIS A 182 -4.66 1.40 0.91
C HIS A 182 -5.64 1.00 2.01
N ARG A 183 -6.03 1.96 2.84
CA ARG A 183 -7.21 1.79 3.69
C ARG A 183 -8.42 1.98 2.80
N ALA A 184 -8.97 0.87 2.30
CA ALA A 184 -10.31 0.88 1.77
C ALA A 184 -11.21 1.45 2.88
N VAL A 185 -11.69 2.69 2.70
CA VAL A 185 -12.81 3.16 3.49
C VAL A 185 -13.98 2.32 3.01
N ASN A 186 -14.31 1.26 3.74
CA ASN A 186 -15.43 0.39 3.41
C ASN A 186 -16.65 1.28 3.20
N GLU A 187 -17.25 1.21 2.01
CA GLU A 187 -18.55 1.84 1.80
C GLU A 187 -19.50 1.30 2.88
N PHE A 188 -20.20 2.21 3.53
CA PHE A 188 -21.12 1.85 4.60
C PHE A 188 -22.53 2.28 4.27
N TYR A 189 -23.48 1.50 4.78
CA TYR A 189 -24.90 1.77 4.68
C TYR A 189 -25.57 1.22 5.94
N PHE A 190 -26.13 2.13 6.73
CA PHE A 190 -26.83 1.80 7.97
C PHE A 190 -28.20 2.46 7.98
N SER A 191 -29.12 1.88 8.74
CA SER A 191 -30.43 2.46 9.01
C SER A 191 -30.57 2.77 10.49
N ILE A 192 -31.11 3.94 10.82
CA ILE A 192 -31.56 4.31 12.14
C ILE A 192 -33.09 4.35 12.09
N GLU A 193 -33.76 3.32 12.61
CA GLU A 193 -35.22 3.16 12.53
C GLU A 193 -36.00 4.11 13.44
N LYS A 194 -35.35 4.57 14.52
CA LYS A 194 -35.92 5.51 15.50
C LYS A 194 -34.81 6.23 16.24
N ALA A 195 -35.16 7.26 17.00
CA ALA A 195 -34.21 7.98 17.86
C ALA A 195 -33.39 6.99 18.71
N GLY A 196 -32.06 7.12 18.65
CA GLY A 196 -31.12 6.14 19.15
C GLY A 196 -29.68 6.46 18.75
N LYS A 197 -28.77 5.52 19.01
CA LYS A 197 -27.35 5.64 18.67
C LYS A 197 -26.95 4.55 17.70
N LEU A 198 -26.41 4.94 16.55
CA LEU A 198 -25.70 4.09 15.62
C LEU A 198 -24.20 4.16 15.94
N THR A 199 -23.56 3.00 16.02
CA THR A 199 -22.11 2.87 16.18
C THR A 199 -21.55 2.10 14.99
N ALA A 200 -20.64 2.72 14.27
CA ALA A 200 -19.82 2.08 13.25
C ALA A 200 -18.36 1.98 13.75
N GLU A 201 -17.48 1.40 12.94
CA GLU A 201 -16.06 1.24 13.24
C GLU A 201 -15.39 2.60 13.54
N ASN A 202 -15.55 3.57 12.63
CA ASN A 202 -14.82 4.85 12.67
C ASN A 202 -15.65 6.04 13.17
N PHE A 203 -16.93 5.84 13.48
CA PHE A 203 -17.80 6.93 13.93
C PHE A 203 -19.01 6.44 14.75
N SER A 204 -19.70 7.38 15.38
CA SER A 204 -21.07 7.16 15.85
C SER A 204 -21.99 8.33 15.49
N ILE A 205 -23.25 8.00 15.20
CA ILE A 205 -24.33 8.95 14.99
C ILE A 205 -25.35 8.76 16.11
N THR A 206 -25.73 9.85 16.77
CA THR A 206 -26.79 9.83 17.77
C THR A 206 -27.92 10.75 17.34
N VAL A 207 -29.15 10.24 17.40
CA VAL A 207 -30.39 10.97 17.09
C VAL A 207 -31.22 11.03 18.37
N LYS A 208 -31.49 12.24 18.85
CA LYS A 208 -32.32 12.45 20.06
C LYS A 208 -33.43 13.42 19.75
N LYS A 209 -34.63 13.16 20.28
CA LYS A 209 -35.68 14.19 20.33
C LYS A 209 -35.23 15.26 21.33
N SER A 210 -35.32 16.52 20.96
CA SER A 210 -34.92 17.65 21.79
C SER A 210 -35.96 18.78 21.71
N GLY A 211 -35.91 19.70 22.67
CA GLY A 211 -36.60 20.98 22.55
C GLY A 211 -35.93 21.87 21.50
N VAL A 212 -36.63 22.93 21.08
CA VAL A 212 -36.05 23.94 20.19
C VAL A 212 -34.89 24.63 20.94
N PRO A 213 -33.66 24.63 20.40
CA PRO A 213 -32.54 25.29 21.06
C PRO A 213 -32.78 26.81 21.12
N GLY A 214 -32.52 27.42 22.28
CA GLY A 214 -32.70 28.86 22.47
C GLY A 214 -31.79 29.74 21.60
N ASN A 215 -30.67 29.18 21.10
CA ASN A 215 -29.82 29.82 20.10
C ASN A 215 -29.86 29.03 18.78
N LYS A 216 -30.40 29.65 17.73
CA LYS A 216 -30.50 29.06 16.39
C LYS A 216 -29.15 29.00 15.65
N ARG A 217 -28.13 29.74 16.12
CA ARG A 217 -26.77 29.69 15.57
C ARG A 217 -25.99 28.56 16.21
N ASN A 218 -25.89 27.46 15.49
CA ASN A 218 -25.04 26.35 15.87
C ASN A 218 -23.55 26.66 15.58
N ARG A 219 -22.70 26.51 16.60
CA ARG A 219 -21.24 26.71 16.48
C ARG A 219 -20.46 25.40 16.38
N ASN A 220 -21.11 24.25 16.59
CA ASN A 220 -20.48 22.95 16.56
C ASN A 220 -20.98 22.15 15.36
N ALA A 221 -20.17 22.03 14.32
CA ALA A 221 -20.53 21.30 13.10
C ALA A 221 -20.76 19.80 13.33
N SER A 222 -20.39 19.25 14.49
CA SER A 222 -20.63 17.85 14.88
C SER A 222 -21.96 17.63 15.58
N ILE A 223 -22.71 18.70 15.88
CA ILE A 223 -24.09 18.63 16.36
C ILE A 223 -24.91 19.35 15.30
N GLU A 224 -26.13 18.92 14.99
CA GLU A 224 -27.06 19.72 14.20
C GLU A 224 -28.48 19.52 14.71
N TYR A 225 -29.34 20.49 14.44
CA TYR A 225 -30.74 20.45 14.80
C TYR A 225 -31.59 20.51 13.54
N VAL A 226 -32.48 19.53 13.39
CA VAL A 226 -33.39 19.44 12.25
C VAL A 226 -34.83 19.53 12.72
N ASP A 227 -35.65 20.21 11.91
CA ASP A 227 -37.09 20.23 12.12
C ASP A 227 -37.63 18.82 11.95
N ALA A 228 -38.23 18.26 13.01
CA ALA A 228 -38.70 16.88 13.00
C ALA A 228 -39.88 16.66 12.05
N GLU A 229 -40.60 17.71 11.63
CA GLU A 229 -41.66 17.61 10.62
C GLU A 229 -41.10 17.56 9.19
N SER A 230 -39.86 18.03 8.98
CA SER A 230 -39.19 18.04 7.66
C SER A 230 -38.53 16.70 7.29
N VAL A 231 -38.47 15.77 8.23
CA VAL A 231 -37.73 14.50 8.11
C VAL A 231 -38.57 13.32 8.58
N LYS A 232 -38.24 12.13 8.07
CA LYS A 232 -38.88 10.86 8.40
C LYS A 232 -37.84 9.78 8.71
N PHE A 233 -38.19 8.88 9.61
CA PHE A 233 -37.47 7.62 9.76
C PHE A 233 -37.86 6.64 8.63
N PRO A 234 -36.95 5.71 8.25
CA PRO A 234 -35.59 5.56 8.78
C PRO A 234 -34.65 6.67 8.30
N PHE A 235 -33.69 7.05 9.15
CA PHE A 235 -32.52 7.80 8.68
C PHE A 235 -31.50 6.83 8.12
N ILE A 236 -31.14 7.03 6.86
CA ILE A 236 -30.08 6.27 6.21
C ILE A 236 -28.75 6.99 6.46
N VAL A 237 -27.76 6.24 6.94
CA VAL A 237 -26.39 6.73 7.16
C VAL A 237 -25.48 5.98 6.21
N ARG A 238 -24.98 6.67 5.19
CA ARG A 238 -24.21 6.03 4.11
C ARG A 238 -23.01 6.82 3.64
N SER A 239 -22.13 6.17 2.89
CA SER A 239 -21.11 6.84 2.08
C SER A 239 -21.76 7.69 0.98
N TRP A 240 -21.09 8.77 0.59
CA TRP A 240 -21.54 9.60 -0.54
C TRP A 240 -21.41 8.83 -1.86
N LYS A 241 -22.24 9.19 -2.84
CA LYS A 241 -22.24 8.57 -4.18
C LYS A 241 -22.06 9.65 -5.25
N PRO A 242 -21.39 9.35 -6.38
CA PRO A 242 -21.34 10.26 -7.52
C PRO A 242 -22.74 10.69 -7.94
N GLY A 243 -22.94 12.00 -8.11
CA GLY A 243 -24.24 12.59 -8.43
C GLY A 243 -25.06 13.06 -7.24
N ASP A 244 -24.69 12.69 -6.01
CA ASP A 244 -25.32 13.23 -4.79
C ASP A 244 -25.30 14.76 -4.79
N ALA A 245 -26.45 15.37 -4.44
CA ALA A 245 -26.61 16.80 -4.36
C ALA A 245 -27.56 17.19 -3.21
N PHE A 246 -27.27 18.32 -2.59
CA PHE A 246 -28.05 18.86 -1.46
C PHE A 246 -28.14 20.39 -1.58
N VAL A 247 -28.92 21.04 -0.72
CA VAL A 247 -29.01 22.51 -0.63
C VAL A 247 -28.26 22.93 0.62
N PRO A 248 -26.99 23.37 0.54
CA PRO A 248 -26.22 23.71 1.74
C PRO A 248 -26.88 24.84 2.55
N LEU A 249 -26.94 24.70 3.88
CA LEU A 249 -27.52 25.72 4.77
C LEU A 249 -26.98 27.13 4.46
N GLY A 250 -27.90 28.07 4.21
CA GLY A 250 -27.60 29.46 3.87
C GLY A 250 -27.31 29.74 2.39
N MET A 251 -27.34 28.72 1.51
CA MET A 251 -27.20 28.88 0.07
C MET A 251 -28.54 28.76 -0.65
N LYS A 252 -28.67 29.44 -1.80
CA LYS A 252 -29.79 29.26 -2.72
C LYS A 252 -29.38 28.27 -3.82
N GLY A 253 -30.15 27.19 -3.98
CA GLY A 253 -29.94 26.20 -5.05
C GLY A 253 -29.21 24.93 -4.61
N LYS A 254 -29.26 23.91 -5.48
CA LYS A 254 -28.61 22.62 -5.25
C LYS A 254 -27.12 22.71 -5.56
N LYS A 255 -26.31 21.97 -4.79
CA LYS A 255 -24.88 21.80 -4.98
C LYS A 255 -24.53 20.31 -4.97
N LYS A 256 -23.69 19.87 -5.91
CA LYS A 256 -23.16 18.50 -5.90
C LYS A 256 -22.21 18.32 -4.71
N LEU A 257 -22.25 17.15 -4.07
CA LEU A 257 -21.31 16.82 -3.00
C LEU A 257 -19.86 16.82 -3.48
N SER A 258 -19.59 16.42 -4.73
CA SER A 258 -18.26 16.48 -5.33
C SER A 258 -17.66 17.89 -5.27
N ASP A 259 -18.46 18.89 -5.62
CA ASP A 259 -18.04 20.29 -5.71
C ASP A 259 -17.89 20.88 -4.31
N PHE A 260 -18.83 20.57 -3.41
CA PHE A 260 -18.75 20.94 -2.00
C PHE A 260 -17.48 20.39 -1.33
N PHE A 261 -17.14 19.12 -1.57
CA PHE A 261 -15.91 18.52 -1.03
C PHE A 261 -14.65 19.08 -1.68
N GLY A 262 -14.69 19.43 -2.97
CA GLY A 262 -13.59 20.09 -3.67
C GLY A 262 -13.23 21.44 -3.04
N GLU A 263 -14.22 22.27 -2.72
CA GLU A 263 -14.01 23.57 -2.05
C GLU A 263 -13.44 23.41 -0.64
N GLN A 264 -13.82 22.34 0.06
CA GLN A 264 -13.27 21.99 1.38
C GLN A 264 -11.85 21.41 1.31
N LYS A 265 -11.29 21.23 0.09
CA LYS A 265 -9.96 20.66 -0.16
C LYS A 265 -9.75 19.28 0.48
N LEU A 266 -10.81 18.48 0.56
CA LEU A 266 -10.76 17.14 1.15
C LEU A 266 -10.09 16.13 0.20
N ALA A 267 -9.24 15.27 0.75
CA ALA A 267 -8.70 14.12 0.04
C ALA A 267 -9.79 13.06 -0.23
N ALA A 268 -9.54 12.15 -1.17
CA ALA A 268 -10.53 11.13 -1.56
C ALA A 268 -10.97 10.24 -0.37
N GLU A 269 -10.02 9.88 0.49
CA GLU A 269 -10.29 9.02 1.65
C GLU A 269 -11.13 9.75 2.70
N GLU A 270 -10.85 11.04 2.92
CA GLU A 270 -11.64 11.87 3.82
C GLU A 270 -13.09 11.96 3.33
N LYS A 271 -13.31 12.15 2.02
CA LYS A 271 -14.66 12.20 1.42
C LYS A 271 -15.45 10.93 1.70
N ASN A 272 -14.84 9.77 1.48
CA ASN A 272 -15.51 8.47 1.65
C ASN A 272 -15.78 8.14 3.12
N SER A 273 -15.03 8.73 4.06
CA SER A 273 -15.21 8.53 5.50
C SER A 273 -16.33 9.36 6.12
N ILE A 274 -16.80 10.42 5.45
CA ILE A 274 -17.82 11.33 5.96
C ILE A 274 -19.21 10.70 5.80
N PRO A 275 -19.95 10.47 6.89
CA PRO A 275 -21.32 9.96 6.81
C PRO A 275 -22.27 10.99 6.19
N ILE A 276 -23.04 10.55 5.20
CA ILE A 276 -24.19 11.28 4.67
C ILE A 276 -25.44 10.76 5.37
N ILE A 277 -26.16 11.65 6.05
CA ILE A 277 -27.47 11.33 6.64
C ILE A 277 -28.55 11.72 5.65
N GLU A 278 -29.38 10.75 5.31
CA GLU A 278 -30.46 10.85 4.36
C GLU A 278 -31.80 10.48 5.02
N SER A 279 -32.87 11.13 4.59
CA SER A 279 -34.24 10.87 4.99
C SER A 279 -35.13 10.93 3.74
N ASP A 280 -35.89 9.87 3.48
CA ASP A 280 -36.82 9.79 2.34
C ASP A 280 -36.16 10.17 0.98
N GLY A 281 -34.98 9.61 0.70
CA GLY A 281 -34.25 9.87 -0.55
C GLY A 281 -33.49 11.20 -0.58
N ARG A 282 -33.54 12.01 0.49
CA ARG A 282 -32.98 13.38 0.52
C ARG A 282 -31.89 13.51 1.57
N ILE A 283 -30.77 14.10 1.17
CA ILE A 283 -29.69 14.44 2.10
C ILE A 283 -30.20 15.46 3.11
N VAL A 284 -30.03 15.15 4.39
CA VAL A 284 -30.35 16.00 5.54
C VAL A 284 -29.09 16.66 6.08
N TRP A 285 -28.00 15.90 6.19
CA TRP A 285 -26.77 16.38 6.81
C TRP A 285 -25.54 15.67 6.24
N VAL A 286 -24.55 16.46 5.84
CA VAL A 286 -23.17 15.99 5.64
C VAL A 286 -22.49 16.06 7.00
N ALA A 287 -22.36 14.91 7.68
CA ALA A 287 -22.02 14.86 9.10
C ALA A 287 -20.68 15.55 9.40
N GLY A 288 -20.66 16.41 10.44
CA GLY A 288 -19.48 17.19 10.79
C GLY A 288 -19.17 18.36 9.85
N LYS A 289 -19.99 18.61 8.81
CA LYS A 289 -19.71 19.61 7.78
C LYS A 289 -20.84 20.61 7.54
N ARG A 290 -22.02 20.17 7.08
CA ARG A 290 -23.08 21.09 6.64
C ARG A 290 -24.46 20.44 6.60
N LEU A 291 -25.43 21.12 7.19
CA LEU A 291 -26.85 20.78 7.11
C LEU A 291 -27.45 21.14 5.74
N ASP A 292 -28.47 20.40 5.30
CA ASP A 292 -29.35 20.83 4.21
C ASP A 292 -30.32 21.94 4.68
N ASP A 293 -30.37 23.04 3.94
CA ASP A 293 -31.17 24.23 4.25
C ASP A 293 -32.67 23.92 4.39
N ARG A 294 -33.16 22.88 3.70
CA ARG A 294 -34.58 22.50 3.74
C ARG A 294 -35.01 21.84 5.04
N CYS A 295 -34.05 21.36 5.84
CA CYS A 295 -34.31 20.69 7.13
C CYS A 295 -34.01 21.61 8.33
N LYS A 296 -33.71 22.90 8.08
CA LYS A 296 -33.34 23.86 9.13
C LYS A 296 -34.50 24.20 10.05
N LEU A 297 -34.17 24.66 11.25
CA LEU A 297 -35.16 25.21 12.17
C LEU A 297 -35.71 26.55 11.65
N THR A 298 -37.02 26.72 11.77
CA THR A 298 -37.76 27.95 11.45
C THR A 298 -38.43 28.51 12.71
N ASP A 299 -39.11 29.64 12.63
CA ASP A 299 -39.93 30.15 13.74
C ASP A 299 -41.18 29.27 13.99
N SER A 300 -41.61 28.51 12.98
CA SER A 300 -42.74 27.57 13.08
C SER A 300 -42.37 26.18 13.61
N THR A 301 -41.08 25.87 13.80
CA THR A 301 -40.65 24.53 14.20
C THR A 301 -41.11 24.21 15.63
N LYS A 302 -41.95 23.17 15.77
CA LYS A 302 -42.52 22.74 17.06
C LYS A 302 -41.74 21.60 17.72
N SER A 303 -41.09 20.77 16.92
CA SER A 303 -40.36 19.61 17.42
C SER A 303 -39.05 19.39 16.65
N VAL A 304 -38.03 18.90 17.34
CA VAL A 304 -36.66 18.89 16.83
C VAL A 304 -36.01 17.53 17.07
N TYR A 305 -35.26 17.06 16.08
CA TYR A 305 -34.23 16.06 16.30
C TYR A 305 -32.86 16.72 16.37
N GLN A 306 -32.13 16.42 17.44
CA GLN A 306 -30.71 16.70 17.54
C GLN A 306 -29.94 15.51 16.96
N LEU A 307 -29.13 15.79 15.94
CA LEU A 307 -28.18 14.87 15.34
C LEU A 307 -26.80 15.15 15.94
N THR A 308 -26.04 14.11 16.25
CA THR A 308 -24.68 14.25 16.79
C THR A 308 -23.76 13.24 16.13
N PHE A 309 -22.63 13.73 15.62
CA PHE A 309 -21.57 12.97 14.97
C PHE A 309 -20.33 12.99 15.84
N GLN A 310 -19.72 11.82 16.04
CA GLN A 310 -18.44 11.69 16.73
C GLN A 310 -17.55 10.74 15.95
N THR A 311 -16.35 11.19 15.61
CA THR A 311 -15.29 10.33 15.09
C THR A 311 -14.83 9.40 16.20
N ARG A 312 -14.66 8.11 15.89
CA ARG A 312 -14.02 7.15 16.78
C ARG A 312 -12.61 6.94 16.26
N GLN A 313 -11.61 7.34 17.04
CA GLN A 313 -10.25 6.88 16.78
C GLN A 313 -10.15 5.44 17.28
N ASP A 314 -9.60 4.58 16.44
CA ASP A 314 -9.16 3.26 16.82
C ASP A 314 -8.07 3.46 17.89
N ASN A 315 -8.45 3.28 19.17
CA ASN A 315 -7.47 3.16 20.24
C ASN A 315 -6.78 1.83 19.97
N GLY A 316 -5.71 1.90 19.17
CA GLY A 316 -4.80 0.78 18.97
C GLY A 316 -4.56 0.11 20.30
N LYS A 317 -4.69 -1.23 20.29
CA LYS A 317 -4.33 -2.13 21.37
C LYS A 317 -3.26 -1.50 22.26
N LYS A 318 -3.64 -1.09 23.46
CA LYS A 318 -2.66 -1.00 24.54
C LYS A 318 -2.16 -2.43 24.69
N ASP A 319 -0.90 -2.64 24.32
CA ASP A 319 -0.15 -3.83 24.68
C ASP A 319 -0.22 -3.96 26.20
N ASP A 320 -1.11 -4.84 26.64
CA ASP A 320 -1.16 -5.34 28.00
C ASP A 320 -0.10 -6.45 28.07
N HIS A 321 1.16 -6.06 28.08
CA HIS A 321 2.25 -6.93 28.51
C HIS A 321 2.50 -6.67 29.98
N ARG A 322 1.81 -7.48 30.79
CA ARG A 322 2.33 -7.96 32.08
C ARG A 322 3.52 -8.88 31.84
#